data_AF-A0A7W5S9H1-F1
#
_entry.id   AF-A0A7W5S9H1-F1
#
_cell.length_a   1.000
_cell.length_b   1.000
_cell.length_c   1.000
_cell.angle_alpha   90.00
_cell.angle_beta   90.00
_cell.angle_gamma   90.00
#
_symmetry.space_group_name_H-M   'P 1'
#
loop_
_entity.id
_entity.type
_entity.pdbx_description
1 polymer ?
#
loop_
_entity_poly.entity_id
_entity_poly.type
_entity_poly.pdbx_seq_one_letter_code
_entity_poly.pdbx_strand_id
1 'polypeptide(L)'
;MIIAADDIVDWVSDRGDLLIAAWTPQIAAMTDWEVPYAEALAGELHDGMVTSLLRGGAEANFLNLVARSNTGLDPRTERDLAERFFGVTLKLARAAHRHAQDGKATALPFKYGTIVGDARTDSSHLPLANVLLPREHPFWTRWQPPFGMDCRCGTIGMTNGQLARSGRSITPDEALPAIEAQLRDTWPAEFRPLLDFRQPLATATPTQPTITLSQQQLDDILSAFRPDTD
;
A
#
# COMPACT_ATOMS: atom_id res chain seq x y z
N MET A 1 14.18 3.51 -11.37
CA MET A 1 13.64 2.15 -11.25
C MET A 1 12.16 2.24 -11.57
N ILE A 2 11.77 1.81 -12.76
CA ILE A 2 10.37 1.76 -13.17
C ILE A 2 9.77 0.61 -12.37
N ILE A 3 8.74 0.90 -11.58
CA ILE A 3 7.95 -0.15 -10.93
C ILE A 3 7.36 -0.96 -12.08
N ALA A 4 7.63 -2.27 -12.16
CA ALA A 4 6.95 -3.10 -13.15
C ALA A 4 5.44 -2.91 -12.90
N ALA A 5 4.70 -2.52 -13.93
CA ALA A 5 3.26 -2.23 -13.78
C ALA A 5 2.54 -3.41 -13.12
N ASP A 6 2.99 -4.62 -13.44
CA ASP A 6 2.54 -5.91 -12.91
C ASP A 6 2.59 -5.95 -11.37
N ASP A 7 3.68 -5.54 -10.72
CA ASP A 7 3.79 -5.57 -9.24
C ASP A 7 2.71 -4.72 -8.53
N ILE A 8 2.32 -3.59 -9.14
CA ILE A 8 1.27 -2.73 -8.59
C ILE A 8 -0.10 -3.35 -8.85
N VAL A 9 -0.33 -3.83 -10.06
CA VAL A 9 -1.60 -4.46 -10.46
C VAL A 9 -1.87 -5.68 -9.59
N ASP A 10 -0.88 -6.54 -9.39
CA ASP A 10 -0.95 -7.75 -8.58
C ASP A 10 -1.26 -7.38 -7.12
N TRP A 11 -0.54 -6.40 -6.55
CA TRP A 11 -0.80 -5.98 -5.17
C TRP A 11 -2.23 -5.48 -4.96
N VAL A 12 -2.77 -4.72 -5.91
CA VAL A 12 -4.14 -4.20 -5.84
C VAL A 12 -5.14 -5.34 -5.99
N SER A 13 -4.95 -6.21 -7.00
CA SER A 13 -5.87 -7.30 -7.32
C SER A 13 -5.93 -8.36 -6.20
N ASP A 14 -4.78 -8.73 -5.64
CA ASP A 14 -4.69 -9.74 -4.57
C ASP A 14 -5.27 -9.28 -3.23
N ARG A 15 -5.50 -7.97 -3.07
CA ARG A 15 -5.99 -7.36 -1.82
C ARG A 15 -7.40 -6.80 -1.95
N GLY A 16 -8.16 -7.21 -2.96
CA GLY A 16 -9.53 -6.75 -3.19
C GLY A 16 -10.39 -6.78 -1.93
N ASP A 17 -10.50 -7.93 -1.26
CA ASP A 17 -11.30 -8.07 -0.03
C ASP A 17 -10.86 -7.12 1.09
N LEU A 18 -9.54 -6.94 1.26
CA LEU A 18 -9.00 -6.05 2.29
C LEU A 18 -9.22 -4.58 1.94
N LEU A 19 -9.10 -4.21 0.67
CA LEU A 19 -9.38 -2.86 0.18
C LEU A 19 -10.85 -2.53 0.32
N ILE A 20 -11.74 -3.43 -0.10
CA ILE A 20 -13.18 -3.30 0.05
C ILE A 20 -13.53 -3.12 1.52
N ALA A 21 -13.09 -4.03 2.40
CA ALA A 21 -13.33 -3.93 3.84
C ALA A 21 -12.80 -2.62 4.47
N ALA A 22 -11.64 -2.13 4.02
CA ALA A 22 -11.07 -0.88 4.51
C ALA A 22 -11.86 0.36 4.09
N TRP A 23 -12.40 0.35 2.87
CA TRP A 23 -13.12 1.47 2.27
C TRP A 23 -14.60 1.52 2.64
N THR A 24 -15.26 0.38 2.86
CA THR A 24 -16.68 0.29 3.23
C THR A 24 -17.08 1.27 4.34
N PRO A 25 -16.43 1.31 5.53
CA PRO A 25 -16.83 2.26 6.57
C PRO A 25 -16.50 3.73 6.23
N GLN A 26 -15.52 3.99 5.38
CA GLN A 26 -15.21 5.35 4.91
C GLN A 26 -16.30 5.87 3.98
N ILE A 27 -16.78 5.00 3.08
CA ILE A 27 -17.87 5.31 2.16
C ILE A 27 -19.18 5.45 2.92
N ALA A 28 -19.51 4.53 3.83
CA ALA A 28 -20.70 4.61 4.65
C ALA A 28 -20.75 5.92 5.46
N ALA A 29 -19.63 6.31 6.08
CA ALA A 29 -19.56 7.57 6.83
C ALA A 29 -19.71 8.83 5.95
N MET A 30 -19.20 8.78 4.71
CA MET A 30 -19.30 9.91 3.77
C MET A 30 -20.70 10.07 3.18
N THR A 31 -21.39 8.95 2.96
CA THR A 31 -22.65 8.88 2.20
C THR A 31 -23.89 8.74 3.07
N ASP A 32 -23.71 8.39 4.35
CA ASP A 32 -24.77 7.95 5.27
C ASP A 32 -25.54 6.71 4.77
N TRP A 33 -24.89 5.88 3.94
CA TRP A 33 -25.48 4.66 3.42
C TRP A 33 -25.33 3.47 4.36
N GLU A 34 -26.25 2.51 4.25
CA GLU A 34 -26.09 1.21 4.90
C GLU A 34 -24.89 0.46 4.34
N VAL A 35 -24.26 -0.35 5.20
CA VAL A 35 -23.03 -1.10 4.90
C VAL A 35 -23.05 -1.84 3.56
N PRO A 36 -24.13 -2.56 3.17
CA PRO A 36 -24.13 -3.29 1.90
C PRO A 36 -23.98 -2.40 0.66
N TYR A 37 -24.54 -1.18 0.68
CA TYR A 37 -24.41 -0.24 -0.45
C TYR A 37 -23.00 0.36 -0.50
N ALA A 38 -22.44 0.69 0.66
CA ALA A 38 -21.07 1.21 0.74
C ALA A 38 -20.03 0.15 0.31
N GLU A 39 -20.26 -1.11 0.69
CA GLU A 39 -19.42 -2.25 0.29
C GLU A 39 -19.51 -2.53 -1.21
N ALA A 40 -20.73 -2.51 -1.78
CA ALA A 40 -20.92 -2.63 -3.22
C ALA A 40 -20.16 -1.54 -3.99
N LEU A 41 -20.26 -0.28 -3.55
CA LEU A 41 -19.51 0.82 -4.17
C LEU A 41 -18.00 0.65 -4.01
N ALA A 42 -17.51 0.20 -2.84
CA ALA A 42 -16.09 -0.09 -2.66
C ALA A 42 -15.59 -1.18 -3.63
N GLY A 43 -16.40 -2.21 -3.88
CA GLY A 43 -16.15 -3.24 -4.89
C GLY A 43 -16.09 -2.67 -6.31
N GLU A 44 -17.06 -1.83 -6.70
CA GLU A 44 -17.05 -1.19 -8.02
C GLU A 44 -15.82 -0.29 -8.23
N LEU A 45 -15.40 0.46 -7.21
CA LEU A 45 -14.18 1.27 -7.25
C LEU A 45 -12.93 0.41 -7.37
N HIS A 46 -12.87 -0.71 -6.65
CA HIS A 46 -11.78 -1.68 -6.77
C HIS A 46 -11.69 -2.24 -8.19
N ASP A 47 -12.78 -2.77 -8.73
CA ASP A 47 -12.83 -3.38 -10.06
C ASP A 47 -12.53 -2.37 -11.16
N GLY A 48 -13.03 -1.13 -11.01
CA GLY A 48 -12.70 -0.02 -11.89
C GLY A 48 -11.21 0.31 -11.87
N MET A 49 -10.57 0.29 -10.69
CA MET A 49 -9.14 0.54 -10.56
C MET A 49 -8.30 -0.59 -11.19
N VAL A 50 -8.61 -1.85 -10.88
CA VAL A 50 -7.93 -3.02 -11.48
C VAL A 50 -8.06 -3.00 -13.01
N THR A 51 -9.27 -2.77 -13.52
CA THR A 51 -9.53 -2.64 -14.97
C THR A 51 -8.69 -1.52 -15.59
N SER A 52 -8.58 -0.38 -14.91
CA SER A 52 -7.79 0.76 -15.40
C SER A 52 -6.31 0.42 -15.47
N LEU A 53 -5.76 -0.18 -14.41
CA LEU A 53 -4.35 -0.55 -14.33
C LEU A 53 -3.99 -1.64 -15.35
N LEU A 54 -4.81 -2.67 -15.51
CA LEU A 54 -4.61 -3.75 -16.49
C LEU A 54 -4.57 -3.24 -17.94
N ARG A 55 -5.30 -2.15 -18.24
CA ARG A 55 -5.31 -1.50 -19.56
C ARG A 55 -4.13 -0.54 -19.76
N GLY A 56 -3.20 -0.46 -18.82
CA GLY A 56 -2.12 0.54 -18.81
C GLY A 56 -2.62 1.97 -18.62
N GLY A 57 -3.85 2.13 -18.11
CA GLY A 57 -4.51 3.41 -17.89
C GLY A 57 -3.97 4.15 -16.66
N ALA A 58 -4.14 5.47 -16.66
CA ALA A 58 -3.82 6.35 -15.54
C ALA A 58 -5.08 6.65 -14.69
N GLU A 59 -4.91 7.47 -13.65
CA GLU A 59 -6.01 7.97 -12.81
C GLU A 59 -7.17 8.54 -13.63
N ALA A 60 -6.89 9.29 -14.70
CA ALA A 60 -7.92 9.84 -15.57
C ALA A 60 -8.80 8.75 -16.24
N ASN A 61 -8.24 7.58 -16.55
CA ASN A 61 -9.02 6.46 -17.09
C ASN A 61 -9.95 5.89 -16.03
N PHE A 62 -9.47 5.75 -14.80
CA PHE A 62 -10.27 5.31 -13.67
C PHE A 62 -11.41 6.28 -13.35
N LEU A 63 -11.12 7.58 -13.24
CA LEU A 63 -12.13 8.61 -12.99
C LEU A 63 -13.19 8.65 -14.10
N ASN A 64 -12.80 8.43 -15.35
CA ASN A 64 -13.74 8.34 -16.46
C ASN A 64 -14.62 7.08 -16.44
N LEU A 65 -14.13 5.98 -15.86
CA LEU A 65 -14.92 4.76 -15.67
C LEU A 65 -15.95 4.97 -14.55
N VAL A 66 -15.54 5.54 -13.43
CA VAL A 66 -16.45 5.85 -12.30
C VAL A 66 -17.49 6.89 -12.71
N ALA A 67 -17.12 7.95 -13.43
CA ALA A 67 -18.08 8.95 -13.90
C ALA A 67 -19.12 8.42 -14.90
N ARG A 68 -18.94 7.19 -15.42
CA ARG A 68 -19.88 6.49 -16.28
C ARG A 68 -20.68 5.43 -15.52
N SER A 69 -20.28 5.06 -14.31
CA SER A 69 -21.10 4.21 -13.45
C SER A 69 -22.20 5.07 -12.82
N ASN A 70 -23.36 4.45 -12.59
CA ASN A 70 -24.46 5.12 -11.92
C ASN A 70 -24.31 4.89 -10.40
N THR A 71 -23.36 5.58 -9.79
CA THR A 71 -23.09 5.43 -8.34
C THR A 71 -24.24 5.93 -7.47
N GLY A 72 -25.08 6.83 -8.00
CA GLY A 72 -26.13 7.51 -7.22
C GLY A 72 -25.61 8.66 -6.35
N LEU A 73 -24.32 8.98 -6.41
CA LEU A 73 -23.72 10.14 -5.77
C LEU A 73 -23.84 11.38 -6.67
N ASP A 74 -23.78 12.58 -6.07
CA ASP A 74 -23.60 13.78 -6.86
C ASP A 74 -22.19 13.78 -7.51
N PRO A 75 -22.01 14.41 -8.68
CA PRO A 75 -20.75 14.30 -9.43
C PRO A 75 -19.50 14.81 -8.71
N ARG A 76 -19.63 15.70 -7.71
CA ARG A 76 -18.48 16.18 -6.94
C ARG A 76 -18.07 15.15 -5.91
N THR A 77 -19.01 14.67 -5.11
CA THR A 77 -18.77 13.63 -4.10
C THR A 77 -18.23 12.35 -4.74
N GLU A 78 -18.79 11.95 -5.89
CA GLU A 78 -18.29 10.82 -6.68
C GLU A 78 -16.81 10.99 -7.07
N ARG A 79 -16.47 12.15 -7.64
CA ARG A 79 -15.11 12.46 -8.05
C ARG A 79 -14.15 12.46 -6.87
N ASP A 80 -14.51 13.16 -5.79
CA ASP A 80 -13.65 13.28 -4.60
C ASP A 80 -13.40 11.92 -3.95
N LEU A 81 -14.43 11.06 -3.89
CA LEU A 81 -14.28 9.68 -3.42
C LEU A 81 -13.36 8.87 -4.34
N ALA A 82 -13.59 8.93 -5.65
CA ALA A 82 -12.79 8.19 -6.63
C ALA A 82 -11.31 8.61 -6.59
N GLU A 83 -11.02 9.91 -6.61
CA GLU A 83 -9.65 10.44 -6.50
C GLU A 83 -8.98 9.94 -5.20
N ARG A 84 -9.70 9.98 -4.08
CA ARG A 84 -9.18 9.51 -2.80
C ARG A 84 -8.94 8.01 -2.78
N PHE A 85 -9.88 7.22 -3.28
CA PHE A 85 -9.76 5.77 -3.42
C PHE A 85 -8.51 5.40 -4.23
N PHE A 86 -8.40 5.95 -5.44
CA PHE A 86 -7.29 5.68 -6.33
C PHE A 86 -5.96 6.11 -5.72
N GLY A 87 -5.89 7.34 -5.19
CA GLY A 87 -4.67 7.92 -4.65
C GLY A 87 -4.13 7.18 -3.43
N VAL A 88 -5.00 6.77 -2.51
CA VAL A 88 -4.62 6.02 -1.30
C VAL A 88 -4.22 4.58 -1.65
N THR A 89 -5.00 3.89 -2.49
CA THR A 89 -4.71 2.51 -2.89
C THR A 89 -3.37 2.43 -3.65
N LEU A 90 -3.16 3.31 -4.62
CA LEU A 90 -1.89 3.38 -5.37
C LEU A 90 -0.70 3.72 -4.47
N LYS A 91 -0.91 4.55 -3.44
CA LYS A 91 0.12 4.91 -2.46
C LYS A 91 0.54 3.71 -1.61
N LEU A 92 -0.42 2.90 -1.16
CA LEU A 92 -0.16 1.66 -0.43
C LEU A 92 0.58 0.64 -1.30
N ALA A 93 0.10 0.39 -2.53
CA ALA A 93 0.76 -0.51 -3.48
C ALA A 93 2.22 -0.12 -3.75
N ARG A 94 2.46 1.17 -4.02
CA ARG A 94 3.82 1.70 -4.21
C ARG A 94 4.68 1.58 -2.96
N ALA A 95 4.09 1.71 -1.76
CA ALA A 95 4.81 1.55 -0.51
C ALA A 95 5.23 0.09 -0.30
N ALA A 96 4.30 -0.86 -0.48
CA ALA A 96 4.59 -2.28 -0.42
C ALA A 96 5.71 -2.67 -1.40
N HIS A 97 5.64 -2.21 -2.65
CA HIS A 97 6.71 -2.42 -3.62
C HIS A 97 8.04 -1.84 -3.13
N ARG A 98 8.07 -0.59 -2.62
CA ARG A 98 9.32 -0.01 -2.08
C ARG A 98 9.92 -0.86 -0.96
N HIS A 99 9.11 -1.34 -0.03
CA HIS A 99 9.57 -2.23 1.04
C HIS A 99 10.17 -3.53 0.49
N ALA A 100 9.51 -4.16 -0.49
CA ALA A 100 10.01 -5.38 -1.13
C ALA A 100 11.34 -5.21 -1.88
N GLN A 101 11.70 -3.97 -2.24
CA GLN A 101 12.94 -3.64 -2.94
C GLN A 101 14.08 -3.24 -2.00
N ASP A 102 13.82 -3.04 -0.71
CA ASP A 102 14.82 -2.48 0.18
C ASP A 102 16.07 -3.36 0.29
N GLY A 103 15.90 -4.64 0.62
CA GLY A 103 17.01 -5.61 0.67
C GLY A 103 17.66 -5.95 -0.68
N LYS A 104 17.15 -5.42 -1.80
CA LYS A 104 17.69 -5.65 -3.16
C LYS A 104 18.51 -4.47 -3.69
N ALA A 105 18.30 -3.27 -3.14
CA ALA A 105 18.81 -2.02 -3.69
C ALA A 105 20.21 -1.65 -3.16
N THR A 106 21.23 -2.42 -3.56
CA THR A 106 22.63 -2.24 -3.11
C THR A 106 23.27 -0.92 -3.59
N ALA A 107 22.82 -0.39 -4.74
CA ALA A 107 23.35 0.86 -5.30
C ALA A 107 22.94 2.12 -4.53
N LEU A 108 21.91 2.04 -3.67
CA LEU A 108 21.35 3.17 -2.92
C LEU A 108 21.35 2.83 -1.41
N PRO A 109 22.54 2.73 -0.78
CA PRO A 109 22.70 2.17 0.56
C PRO A 109 22.06 2.99 1.69
N PHE A 110 21.62 4.23 1.43
CA PHE A 110 20.96 5.09 2.43
C PHE A 110 19.55 5.48 2.00
N LYS A 111 18.72 5.79 2.98
CA LYS A 111 17.42 6.44 2.81
C LYS A 111 17.38 7.72 3.61
N TYR A 112 16.82 8.75 2.98
CA TYR A 112 16.51 10.03 3.60
C TYR A 112 15.00 10.24 3.64
N GLY A 113 14.46 10.54 4.82
CA GLY A 113 13.06 10.89 5.01
C GLY A 113 12.75 12.27 4.45
N THR A 114 11.67 12.38 3.68
CA THR A 114 11.22 13.65 3.10
C THR A 114 9.80 13.97 3.50
N ILE A 115 9.57 15.21 3.86
CA ILE A 115 8.25 15.77 4.17
C ILE A 115 7.92 16.87 3.16
N VAL A 116 6.62 17.13 2.96
CA VAL A 116 6.18 18.31 2.21
C VAL A 116 6.31 19.57 3.06
N GLY A 117 5.93 19.51 4.33
CA GLY A 117 6.10 20.60 5.30
C GLY A 117 5.17 21.80 5.10
N ASP A 118 4.09 21.64 4.32
CA ASP A 118 3.05 22.66 4.18
C ASP A 118 2.03 22.60 5.33
N ALA A 119 1.08 23.54 5.37
CA ALA A 119 0.03 23.62 6.40
C ALA A 119 -0.90 22.39 6.45
N ARG A 120 -0.88 21.53 5.42
CA ARG A 120 -1.65 20.28 5.36
C ARG A 120 -0.85 19.07 5.83
N THR A 121 0.43 19.23 6.13
CA THR A 121 1.27 18.17 6.65
C THR A 121 1.00 18.02 8.15
N ASP A 122 0.59 16.84 8.58
CA ASP A 122 0.43 16.53 10.01
C ASP A 122 1.76 16.79 10.74
N SER A 123 1.69 17.54 11.85
CA SER A 123 2.88 17.94 12.62
C SER A 123 3.64 16.73 13.17
N SER A 124 2.95 15.62 13.41
CA SER A 124 3.56 14.35 13.84
C SER A 124 4.46 13.72 12.76
N HIS A 125 4.38 14.14 11.51
CA HIS A 125 5.24 13.63 10.44
C HIS A 125 6.54 14.44 10.27
N LEU A 126 6.60 15.67 10.80
CA LEU A 126 7.76 16.57 10.68
C LEU A 126 9.09 15.95 11.16
N PRO A 127 9.13 15.15 12.24
CA PRO A 127 10.37 14.51 12.71
C PRO A 127 11.06 13.65 11.65
N LEU A 128 10.33 13.11 10.66
CA LEU A 128 10.88 12.29 9.58
C LEU A 128 11.92 13.05 8.72
N ALA A 129 11.76 14.37 8.56
CA ALA A 129 12.61 15.20 7.68
C ALA A 129 14.10 15.18 8.04
N ASN A 130 14.40 14.80 9.29
CA ASN A 130 15.75 14.78 9.84
C ASN A 130 16.32 13.36 9.90
N VAL A 131 15.61 12.37 9.37
CA VAL A 131 16.03 10.97 9.42
C VAL A 131 16.77 10.59 8.15
N LEU A 132 18.05 10.25 8.32
CA LEU A 132 18.93 9.72 7.30
C LEU A 132 19.62 8.48 7.87
N LEU A 133 19.28 7.30 7.34
CA LEU A 133 19.74 6.03 7.89
C LEU A 133 20.18 5.09 6.77
N PRO A 134 20.99 4.06 7.08
CA PRO A 134 21.16 2.93 6.18
C PRO A 134 19.82 2.39 5.70
N ARG A 135 19.77 1.93 4.45
CA ARG A 135 18.54 1.49 3.79
C ARG A 135 17.82 0.37 4.56
N GLU A 136 18.61 -0.55 5.11
CA GLU A 136 18.19 -1.74 5.87
C GLU A 136 17.97 -1.46 7.37
N HIS A 137 18.11 -0.21 7.82
CA HIS A 137 17.94 0.12 9.22
C HIS A 137 16.50 -0.21 9.69
N PRO A 138 16.30 -0.90 10.83
CA PRO A 138 14.98 -1.37 11.29
C PRO A 138 13.95 -0.25 11.49
N PHE A 139 14.41 0.99 11.68
CA PHE A 139 13.55 2.18 11.65
C PHE A 139 12.63 2.20 10.42
N TRP A 140 13.14 1.86 9.23
CA TRP A 140 12.36 1.91 7.99
C TRP A 140 11.30 0.82 7.88
N THR A 141 11.41 -0.27 8.66
CA THR A 141 10.38 -1.30 8.72
C THR A 141 9.04 -0.69 9.16
N ARG A 142 9.07 0.12 10.23
CA ARG A 142 7.88 0.76 10.79
C ARG A 142 7.65 2.17 10.23
N TRP A 143 8.70 2.99 10.15
CA TRP A 143 8.60 4.44 9.96
C TRP A 143 8.92 4.89 8.52
N GLN A 144 8.66 4.04 7.54
CA GLN A 144 8.67 4.41 6.13
C GLN A 144 7.27 4.86 5.67
N PRO A 145 7.10 6.08 5.12
CA PRO A 145 5.82 6.58 4.60
C PRO A 145 5.15 5.62 3.61
N PRO A 146 3.81 5.56 3.61
CA PRO A 146 2.86 6.61 4.04
C PRO A 146 2.29 6.49 5.46
N PHE A 147 2.28 7.54 6.27
CA PHE A 147 1.76 7.49 7.65
C PHE A 147 0.24 7.64 7.80
N GLY A 148 -0.49 7.88 6.72
CA GLY A 148 -1.94 8.02 6.73
C GLY A 148 -2.50 8.22 5.32
N MET A 149 -3.82 8.27 5.20
CA MET A 149 -4.52 8.42 3.91
C MET A 149 -4.06 9.66 3.15
N ASP A 150 -3.88 10.80 3.82
CA ASP A 150 -3.49 12.07 3.20
C ASP A 150 -1.97 12.34 3.26
N CYS A 151 -1.18 11.34 3.70
CA CYS A 151 0.26 11.48 3.79
C CYS A 151 0.89 11.65 2.39
N ARG A 152 1.71 12.69 2.23
CA ARG A 152 2.50 12.98 1.02
C ARG A 152 4.01 12.90 1.28
N CYS A 153 4.40 12.47 2.48
CA CYS A 153 5.79 12.24 2.82
C CYS A 153 6.34 11.03 2.06
N GLY A 154 7.66 10.92 1.98
CA GLY A 154 8.34 9.88 1.22
C GLY A 154 9.74 9.59 1.74
N THR A 155 10.46 8.75 1.01
CA THR A 155 11.89 8.50 1.22
C THR A 155 12.62 8.62 -0.10
N ILE A 156 13.86 9.11 -0.05
CA ILE A 156 14.76 9.16 -1.21
C ILE A 156 15.94 8.22 -0.92
N GLY A 157 16.25 7.33 -1.87
CA GLY A 157 17.47 6.53 -1.82
C GLY A 157 18.70 7.37 -2.17
N MET A 158 19.79 7.23 -1.42
CA MET A 158 21.02 7.97 -1.65
C MET A 158 22.21 7.03 -1.82
N THR A 159 23.06 7.35 -2.81
CA THR A 159 24.41 6.81 -2.96
C THR A 159 25.36 7.41 -1.93
N ASN A 160 26.52 6.76 -1.70
CA ASN A 160 27.62 7.32 -0.91
C ASN A 160 28.03 8.73 -1.37
N GLY A 161 28.16 8.93 -2.69
CA GLY A 161 28.55 10.22 -3.26
C GLY A 161 27.48 11.30 -3.10
N GLN A 162 26.19 10.95 -3.21
CA GLN A 162 25.10 11.89 -2.93
C GLN A 162 25.08 12.28 -1.45
N LEU A 163 25.28 11.33 -0.54
CA LEU A 163 25.38 11.62 0.88
C LEU A 163 26.51 12.60 1.17
N ALA A 164 27.72 12.31 0.70
CA ALA A 164 28.89 13.17 0.90
C ALA A 164 28.70 14.61 0.38
N ARG A 165 28.04 14.77 -0.78
CA ARG A 165 27.74 16.10 -1.35
C ARG A 165 26.60 16.82 -0.65
N SER A 166 25.73 16.10 0.05
CA SER A 166 24.52 16.68 0.63
C SER A 166 24.77 17.48 1.91
N GLY A 167 25.94 17.33 2.53
CA GLY A 167 26.26 17.92 3.83
C GLY A 167 25.45 17.35 5.01
N ARG A 168 24.64 16.31 4.78
CA ARG A 168 23.88 15.62 5.83
C ARG A 168 24.73 14.55 6.51
N SER A 169 24.53 14.37 7.81
CA SER A 169 25.07 13.25 8.58
C SER A 169 24.02 12.17 8.78
N ILE A 170 24.46 10.92 8.92
CA ILE A 170 23.60 9.82 9.35
C ILE A 170 23.00 10.18 10.72
N THR A 171 21.71 9.93 10.90
CA THR A 171 21.01 10.13 12.16
C THR A 171 21.56 9.14 13.19
N PRO A 172 22.06 9.62 14.34
CA PRO A 172 22.56 8.74 15.38
C PRO A 172 21.43 7.91 16.03
N ASP A 173 21.73 6.67 16.40
CA ASP A 173 20.75 5.75 17.00
C ASP A 173 20.17 6.31 18.30
N GLU A 174 20.96 7.05 19.09
CA GLU A 174 20.52 7.69 20.33
C GLU A 174 19.44 8.76 20.13
N ALA A 175 19.32 9.32 18.93
CA ALA A 175 18.29 10.31 18.59
C ALA A 175 16.95 9.64 18.18
N LEU A 176 17.00 8.37 17.75
CA LEU A 176 15.82 7.68 17.19
C LEU A 176 14.66 7.55 18.18
N PRO A 177 14.84 7.18 19.46
CA PRO A 177 13.72 7.07 20.38
C PRO A 177 12.91 8.36 20.54
N ALA A 178 13.59 9.52 20.54
CA ALA A 178 12.95 10.82 20.64
C ALA A 178 12.18 11.20 19.36
N ILE A 179 12.68 10.78 18.20
CA ILE A 179 12.02 10.95 16.90
C ILE A 179 10.78 10.04 16.84
N GLU A 180 10.94 8.76 17.16
CA GLU A 180 9.87 7.76 17.12
C GLU A 180 8.73 8.09 18.08
N ALA A 181 9.03 8.66 19.26
CA ALA A 181 8.01 9.10 20.21
C ALA A 181 7.09 10.21 19.66
N GLN A 182 7.53 10.94 18.64
CA GLN A 182 6.76 12.03 18.00
C GLN A 182 6.05 11.57 16.73
N LEU A 183 6.57 10.56 16.04
CA LEU A 183 5.96 10.00 14.84
C LEU A 183 4.63 9.31 15.17
N ARG A 184 3.65 9.47 14.28
CA ARG A 184 2.34 8.84 14.40
C ARG A 184 1.89 8.27 13.07
N ASP A 185 1.28 7.08 13.12
CA ASP A 185 0.44 6.59 12.05
C ASP A 185 -0.99 7.10 12.29
N THR A 186 -1.58 7.75 11.29
CA THR A 186 -2.94 8.31 11.28
C THR A 186 -3.87 7.51 10.37
N TRP A 187 -3.51 6.27 10.05
CA TRP A 187 -4.37 5.34 9.31
C TRP A 187 -5.61 4.95 10.13
N PRO A 188 -6.81 4.90 9.51
CA PRO A 188 -7.96 4.24 10.11
C PRO A 188 -7.65 2.77 10.41
N ALA A 189 -8.31 2.21 11.43
CA ALA A 189 -8.02 0.87 11.92
C ALA A 189 -8.23 -0.21 10.84
N GLU A 190 -9.16 0.03 9.93
CA GLU A 190 -9.58 -0.87 8.86
C GLU A 190 -8.52 -0.99 7.76
N PHE A 191 -7.62 -0.01 7.63
CA PHE A 191 -6.49 -0.07 6.70
C PHE A 191 -5.30 -0.85 7.26
N ARG A 192 -5.32 -1.24 8.53
CA ARG A 192 -4.18 -1.89 9.18
C ARG A 192 -3.74 -3.21 8.52
N PRO A 193 -4.64 -4.08 8.02
CA PRO A 193 -4.25 -5.26 7.26
C PRO A 193 -3.50 -4.95 5.96
N LEU A 194 -3.75 -3.78 5.35
CA LEU A 194 -3.07 -3.34 4.12
C LEU A 194 -1.66 -2.80 4.37
N LEU A 195 -1.24 -2.68 5.63
CA LEU A 195 0.09 -2.22 6.06
C LEU A 195 0.98 -3.39 6.52
N ASP A 196 0.63 -4.62 6.18
CA ASP A 196 1.37 -5.85 6.45
C ASP A 196 2.85 -5.78 6.01
N PHE A 197 3.13 -5.07 4.92
CA PHE A 197 4.48 -4.83 4.40
C PHE A 197 5.40 -4.03 5.37
N ARG A 198 4.84 -3.42 6.42
CA ARG A 198 5.60 -2.70 7.47
C ARG A 198 5.93 -3.56 8.67
N GLN A 199 5.37 -4.75 8.76
CA GLN A 199 5.89 -5.70 9.74
C GLN A 199 7.25 -6.16 9.22
N PRO A 200 8.26 -6.38 10.08
CA PRO A 200 9.38 -7.21 9.64
C PRO A 200 8.74 -8.47 9.06
N LEU A 201 9.24 -8.96 7.93
CA LEU A 201 8.98 -10.34 7.53
C LEU A 201 9.35 -11.17 8.76
N ALA A 202 8.37 -11.48 9.60
CA ALA A 202 8.49 -12.52 10.59
C ALA A 202 8.93 -13.68 9.74
N THR A 203 10.19 -14.07 9.91
CA THR A 203 10.83 -15.26 9.33
C THR A 203 9.84 -16.08 8.54
N ALA A 204 9.93 -16.05 7.22
CA ALA A 204 9.05 -16.78 6.32
C ALA A 204 8.81 -18.19 6.88
N THR A 205 7.68 -18.35 7.56
CA THR A 205 7.12 -19.63 7.92
C THR A 205 5.93 -19.70 7.00
N PRO A 206 5.95 -20.59 5.99
CA PRO A 206 4.81 -20.72 5.11
C PRO A 206 3.62 -21.22 5.94
N THR A 207 2.73 -20.33 6.34
CA THR A 207 1.36 -20.65 6.72
C THR A 207 0.51 -20.70 5.46
N GLN A 208 0.88 -21.62 4.56
CA GLN A 208 -0.17 -22.41 3.92
C GLN A 208 -0.45 -23.53 4.93
N PRO A 209 -1.72 -23.86 5.26
CA PRO A 209 -1.95 -25.15 5.87
C PRO A 209 -1.39 -26.19 4.89
N THR A 210 -0.32 -26.90 5.28
CA THR A 210 0.04 -28.12 4.58
C THR A 210 -1.13 -29.06 4.76
N ILE A 211 -2.04 -29.06 3.79
CA ILE A 211 -3.05 -30.11 3.67
C ILE A 211 -2.25 -31.35 3.29
N THR A 212 -1.85 -32.13 4.29
CA THR A 212 -1.33 -33.47 4.06
C THR A 212 -2.51 -34.34 3.67
N LEU A 213 -2.80 -34.40 2.37
CA LEU A 213 -3.70 -35.41 1.83
C LEU A 213 -3.02 -36.78 2.05
N SER A 214 -3.76 -37.73 2.61
CA SER A 214 -3.33 -39.14 2.55
C SER A 214 -3.20 -39.57 1.10
N GLN A 215 -2.37 -40.60 0.83
CA GLN A 215 -2.21 -41.13 -0.53
C GLN A 215 -3.57 -41.50 -1.15
N GLN A 216 -4.50 -42.01 -0.34
CA GLN A 216 -5.87 -42.29 -0.77
C GLN A 216 -6.61 -41.04 -1.26
N GLN A 217 -6.52 -39.92 -0.53
CA GLN A 217 -7.18 -38.67 -0.93
C GLN A 217 -6.56 -38.06 -2.19
N LEU A 218 -5.26 -38.25 -2.39
CA LEU A 218 -4.55 -37.88 -3.63
C LEU A 218 -5.03 -38.72 -4.82
N ASP A 219 -5.13 -40.04 -4.64
CA ASP A 219 -5.60 -40.96 -5.67
C ASP A 219 -7.07 -40.70 -6.04
N ASP A 220 -7.92 -40.37 -5.07
CA ASP A 220 -9.33 -40.02 -5.28
C ASP A 220 -9.47 -38.73 -6.11
N ILE A 221 -8.71 -37.67 -5.78
CA ILE A 221 -8.70 -36.40 -6.54
C ILE A 221 -8.18 -36.62 -7.96
N LEU A 222 -7.09 -37.38 -8.13
CA LEU A 222 -6.52 -37.66 -9.45
C LEU A 222 -7.43 -38.56 -10.30
N SER A 223 -8.22 -39.43 -9.67
CA SER A 223 -9.22 -40.25 -10.37
C SER A 223 -10.41 -39.44 -10.88
N ALA A 224 -10.79 -38.37 -10.16
CA ALA A 224 -11.85 -37.45 -10.55
C ALA A 224 -11.45 -36.50 -11.70
N PHE A 225 -10.15 -36.36 -11.97
CA PHE A 225 -9.59 -35.51 -13.03
C PHE A 225 -9.18 -36.28 -14.29
N ARG A 226 -9.59 -37.54 -14.44
CA ARG A 226 -9.46 -38.21 -15.75
C ARG A 226 -10.39 -37.50 -16.74
N PRO A 227 -9.88 -36.91 -17.82
CA PRO A 227 -10.76 -36.47 -18.89
C PRO A 227 -11.48 -37.70 -19.43
N ASP A 228 -12.81 -37.60 -19.55
CA ASP A 228 -13.60 -38.55 -20.32
C ASP A 228 -13.02 -38.57 -21.74
N THR A 229 -12.24 -39.62 -22.05
CA THR A 229 -11.97 -39.99 -23.42
C THR A 229 -13.11 -40.89 -23.85
N ASP A 230 -14.15 -40.27 -24.40
CA ASP A 230 -14.89 -40.69 -25.61
C ASP A 230 -15.76 -39.54 -26.13
#